data_AF-A0A7G9QG93-F1
#
_entry.id   AF-A0A7G9QG93-F1
#
_cell.length_a   1.000
_cell.length_b   1.000
_cell.length_c   1.000
_cell.angle_alpha   90.00
_cell.angle_beta   90.00
_cell.angle_gamma   90.00
#
_symmetry.space_group_name_H-M   'P 1'
#
loop_
_entity.id
_entity.type
_entity.pdbx_description
1 polymer ?
#
loop_
_entity_poly.entity_id
_entity_poly.type
_entity_poly.pdbx_seq_one_letter_code
_entity_poly.pdbx_strand_id
1 'polypeptide(L)'
;MDTAFYLDKFQKAADQLDQKVLREKEIEVAVGEVMDSVFLKLYKKSWASPGEDPLTAASRIFFSIWVNDDIIEEQKIYYNIHAFKLRHLKGYAIQSRQFADVFRSRFKLFENQWSNVSVKFGPLTLMEGWVKLNQSNFQHDVLSLANSFLSIAHLVDETLLKFKK
;
A
#
# COMPACT_ATOMS: atom_id res chain seq x y z
N MET A 1 -9.06 -19.36 7.28
CA MET A 1 -9.49 -18.66 6.05
C MET A 1 -9.31 -19.64 4.91
N ASP A 2 -10.12 -19.62 3.85
CA ASP A 2 -9.76 -20.34 2.62
C ASP A 2 -8.66 -19.57 1.89
N THR A 3 -7.41 -19.77 2.30
CA THR A 3 -6.25 -19.05 1.78
C THR A 3 -6.14 -19.16 0.26
N ALA A 4 -6.41 -20.34 -0.31
CA ALA A 4 -6.35 -20.56 -1.75
C ALA A 4 -7.42 -19.75 -2.49
N PHE A 5 -8.64 -19.68 -1.95
CA PHE A 5 -9.71 -18.82 -2.49
C PHE A 5 -9.30 -17.35 -2.50
N TYR A 6 -8.77 -16.81 -1.41
CA TYR A 6 -8.40 -15.41 -1.35
C TYR A 6 -7.19 -15.08 -2.22
N LEU A 7 -6.18 -15.96 -2.28
CA LEU A 7 -5.03 -15.81 -3.20
C LEU A 7 -5.49 -15.72 -4.65
N ASP A 8 -6.38 -16.60 -5.09
CA ASP A 8 -6.97 -16.55 -6.45
C ASP A 8 -7.69 -15.22 -6.71
N LYS A 9 -8.48 -14.73 -5.74
CA LYS A 9 -9.19 -13.46 -5.88
C LYS A 9 -8.28 -12.25 -5.95
N PHE A 10 -7.24 -12.19 -5.12
CA PHE A 10 -6.24 -11.13 -5.20
C PHE A 10 -5.44 -11.20 -6.50
N GLN A 11 -5.06 -12.40 -6.96
CA GLN A 11 -4.35 -12.57 -8.23
C GLN A 11 -5.19 -12.08 -9.40
N LYS A 12 -6.47 -12.47 -9.46
CA LYS A 12 -7.40 -11.99 -10.50
C LYS A 12 -7.57 -10.47 -10.49
N ALA A 13 -7.57 -9.84 -9.32
CA ALA A 13 -7.61 -8.38 -9.21
C ALA A 13 -6.30 -7.76 -9.70
N ALA A 14 -5.14 -8.33 -9.34
CA ALA A 14 -3.83 -7.87 -9.82
C ALA A 14 -3.72 -7.96 -11.35
N ASP A 15 -4.20 -9.04 -11.95
CA ASP A 15 -4.16 -9.28 -13.40
C ASP A 15 -5.04 -8.28 -14.20
N GLN A 16 -6.01 -7.64 -13.54
CA GLN A 16 -6.89 -6.63 -14.12
C GLN A 16 -6.34 -5.20 -14.05
N LEU A 17 -5.21 -4.97 -13.35
CA LEU A 17 -4.60 -3.65 -13.30
C LEU A 17 -4.04 -3.26 -14.67
N ASP A 18 -4.20 -1.99 -15.03
CA ASP A 18 -3.69 -1.46 -16.29
C ASP A 18 -2.16 -1.50 -16.33
N GLN A 19 -1.63 -2.43 -17.11
CA GLN A 19 -0.20 -2.66 -17.26
C GLN A 19 0.55 -1.46 -17.85
N LYS A 20 -0.12 -0.60 -18.63
CA LYS A 20 0.47 0.65 -19.12
C LYS A 20 0.67 1.62 -17.97
N VAL A 21 -0.35 1.82 -17.13
CA VAL A 21 -0.27 2.70 -15.96
C VAL A 21 0.78 2.21 -14.96
N LEU A 22 0.85 0.89 -14.72
CA LEU A 22 1.87 0.28 -13.86
C LEU A 22 3.29 0.57 -14.38
N ARG A 23 3.54 0.35 -15.68
CA ARG A 23 4.86 0.65 -16.29
C ARG A 23 5.20 2.13 -16.25
N GLU A 24 4.26 3.02 -16.57
CA GLU A 24 4.47 4.47 -16.56
C GLU A 24 4.81 4.99 -15.15
N LYS A 25 4.21 4.41 -14.12
CA LYS A 25 4.49 4.76 -12.71
C LYS A 25 5.66 3.97 -12.12
N GLU A 26 6.18 2.98 -12.85
CA GLU A 26 7.17 1.99 -12.40
C GLU A 26 6.72 1.24 -11.13
N ILE A 27 5.41 0.93 -11.05
CA ILE A 27 4.83 0.22 -9.92
C ILE A 27 4.76 -1.28 -10.26
N GLU A 28 5.27 -2.08 -9.34
CA GLU A 28 5.21 -3.54 -9.34
C GLU A 28 4.10 -4.01 -8.38
N VAL A 29 3.55 -5.18 -8.66
CA VAL A 29 2.45 -5.78 -7.92
C VAL A 29 2.88 -7.16 -7.44
N ALA A 30 2.59 -7.49 -6.19
CA ALA A 30 2.78 -8.83 -5.65
C ALA A 30 1.54 -9.29 -4.89
N VAL A 31 1.17 -10.55 -5.09
CA VAL A 31 0.15 -11.25 -4.32
C VAL A 31 0.85 -12.37 -3.54
N GLY A 32 0.47 -12.56 -2.29
CA GLY A 32 1.08 -13.60 -1.47
C GLY A 32 0.52 -13.65 -0.07
N GLU A 33 1.22 -14.39 0.79
CA GLU A 33 0.84 -14.61 2.18
C GLU A 33 1.96 -14.17 3.11
N VAL A 34 1.60 -13.53 4.22
CA VAL A 34 2.53 -13.18 5.30
C VAL A 34 1.77 -13.10 6.62
N MET A 35 2.31 -13.71 7.69
CA MET A 35 1.68 -13.70 9.03
C MET A 35 0.18 -14.06 8.95
N ASP A 36 -0.13 -15.21 8.34
CA ASP A 36 -1.48 -15.75 8.19
C ASP A 36 -2.48 -14.80 7.47
N SER A 37 -1.94 -13.82 6.72
CA SER A 37 -2.70 -12.84 5.98
C SER A 37 -2.40 -12.94 4.48
N VAL A 38 -3.45 -12.99 3.66
CA VAL A 38 -3.31 -12.89 2.21
C VAL A 38 -3.31 -11.42 1.82
N PHE A 39 -2.37 -11.02 0.95
CA PHE A 39 -2.20 -9.62 0.55
C PHE A 39 -2.10 -9.45 -0.97
N LEU A 40 -2.42 -8.22 -1.40
CA LEU A 40 -1.90 -7.61 -2.62
C LEU A 40 -1.11 -6.35 -2.23
N LYS A 41 0.12 -6.26 -2.70
CA LYS A 41 1.00 -5.11 -2.49
C LYS A 41 1.32 -4.42 -3.80
N LEU A 42 1.31 -3.08 -3.77
CA LEU A 42 1.85 -2.23 -4.82
C LEU A 42 3.07 -1.49 -4.29
N TYR A 43 4.18 -1.58 -5.01
CA TYR A 43 5.47 -1.04 -4.58
C TYR A 43 6.31 -0.61 -5.77
N LYS A 44 7.43 0.06 -5.51
CA LYS A 44 8.35 0.57 -6.54
C LYS A 44 9.79 0.36 -6.12
N LYS A 45 10.69 0.10 -7.07
CA LYS A 45 12.13 -0.07 -6.78
C LYS A 45 12.75 1.14 -6.08
N SER A 46 12.37 2.35 -6.48
CA SER A 46 12.85 3.60 -5.86
C SER A 46 12.32 3.83 -4.44
N TRP A 47 11.37 3.03 -3.97
CA TRP A 47 10.85 3.12 -2.61
C TRP A 47 11.59 2.20 -1.62
N ALA A 48 12.67 1.55 -2.07
CA ALA A 48 13.62 0.82 -1.25
C ALA A 48 15.05 1.30 -1.55
N SER A 49 16.02 0.84 -0.75
CA SER A 49 17.42 1.18 -0.98
C SER A 49 17.95 0.48 -2.25
N PRO A 50 18.91 1.09 -2.98
CA PRO A 50 19.49 0.46 -4.16
C PRO A 50 20.06 -0.94 -3.87
N GLY A 51 19.70 -1.91 -4.70
CA GLY A 51 20.12 -3.31 -4.59
C GLY A 51 19.30 -4.15 -3.60
N GLU A 52 18.31 -3.58 -2.91
CA GLU A 52 17.39 -4.33 -2.06
C GLU A 52 16.08 -4.64 -2.81
N ASP A 53 15.48 -5.79 -2.54
CA ASP A 53 14.15 -6.15 -3.04
C ASP A 53 13.09 -5.37 -2.25
N PRO A 54 12.30 -4.46 -2.88
CA PRO A 54 11.29 -3.68 -2.17
C PRO A 54 10.21 -4.51 -1.49
N LEU A 55 10.00 -5.77 -1.87
CA LEU A 55 9.01 -6.63 -1.21
C LEU A 55 9.49 -7.12 0.16
N THR A 56 10.82 -7.27 0.33
CA THR A 56 11.44 -7.88 1.53
C THR A 56 12.43 -6.95 2.27
N ALA A 57 12.81 -5.81 1.69
CA ALA A 57 13.74 -4.81 2.24
C ALA A 57 13.31 -4.26 3.61
N ALA A 58 14.26 -4.10 4.55
CA ALA A 58 13.95 -3.61 5.89
C ALA A 58 13.51 -2.13 5.91
N SER A 59 13.98 -1.33 4.95
CA SER A 59 13.57 0.07 4.75
C SER A 59 12.86 0.18 3.40
N ARG A 60 11.55 0.43 3.43
CA ARG A 60 10.71 0.42 2.23
C ARG A 60 9.40 1.17 2.39
N ILE A 61 8.82 1.59 1.28
CA ILE A 61 7.43 2.06 1.20
C ILE A 61 6.65 1.11 0.29
N PHE A 62 5.43 0.76 0.67
CA PHE A 62 4.49 0.00 -0.16
C PHE A 62 3.05 0.29 0.26
N PHE A 63 2.12 0.11 -0.67
CA PHE A 63 0.71 0.01 -0.37
C PHE A 63 0.33 -1.47 -0.23
N SER A 64 -0.53 -1.79 0.72
CA SER A 64 -0.99 -3.15 0.99
C SER A 64 -2.51 -3.16 1.11
N ILE A 65 -3.14 -4.18 0.52
CA ILE A 65 -4.52 -4.59 0.78
C ILE A 65 -4.45 -6.00 1.33
N TRP A 66 -5.14 -6.33 2.42
CA TRP A 66 -5.06 -7.67 3.00
C TRP A 66 -6.32 -8.08 3.76
N VAL A 67 -6.42 -9.40 3.95
CA VAL A 67 -7.37 -10.06 4.85
C VAL A 67 -6.69 -11.22 5.58
N ASN A 68 -7.23 -11.57 6.73
CA ASN A 68 -6.96 -12.79 7.48
C ASN A 68 -8.27 -13.24 8.14
N ASP A 69 -8.24 -14.28 8.96
CA ASP A 69 -9.43 -14.80 9.63
C ASP A 69 -10.16 -13.74 10.46
N ASP A 70 -9.47 -13.06 11.38
CA ASP A 70 -10.05 -12.03 12.24
C ASP A 70 -10.71 -10.90 11.41
N ILE A 71 -10.04 -10.44 10.36
CA ILE A 71 -10.52 -9.38 9.47
C ILE A 71 -11.78 -9.82 8.69
N ILE A 72 -11.83 -11.09 8.29
CA ILE A 72 -12.99 -11.65 7.59
C ILE A 72 -14.18 -11.78 8.54
N GLU A 73 -13.95 -12.20 9.79
CA GLU A 73 -14.98 -12.24 10.84
C GLU A 73 -15.55 -10.84 11.10
N GLU A 74 -14.71 -9.80 11.08
CA GLU A 74 -15.13 -8.41 11.16
C GLU A 74 -15.84 -7.88 9.89
N GLN A 75 -15.93 -8.71 8.84
CA GLN A 75 -16.43 -8.34 7.51
C GLN A 75 -15.71 -7.13 6.91
N LYS A 76 -14.37 -7.14 6.93
CA LYS A 76 -13.54 -6.04 6.41
C LYS A 76 -12.51 -6.49 5.39
N ILE A 77 -12.04 -5.53 4.60
CA ILE A 77 -10.81 -5.61 3.81
C ILE A 77 -9.97 -4.41 4.24
N TYR A 78 -8.79 -4.67 4.80
CA TYR A 78 -7.91 -3.60 5.25
C TYR A 78 -6.98 -3.14 4.13
N TYR A 79 -6.59 -1.87 4.20
CA TYR A 79 -5.59 -1.30 3.31
C TYR A 79 -4.75 -0.25 4.03
N ASN A 80 -3.49 -0.08 3.62
CA ASN A 80 -2.61 0.96 4.16
C ASN A 80 -1.46 1.33 3.24
N ILE A 81 -0.81 2.45 3.52
CA ILE A 81 0.51 2.78 2.98
C ILE A 81 1.51 2.71 4.13
N HIS A 82 2.39 1.71 4.09
CA HIS A 82 3.45 1.54 5.06
C HIS A 82 4.75 2.22 4.61
N ALA A 83 5.47 2.80 5.58
CA ALA A 83 6.72 3.52 5.42
C ALA A 83 7.77 2.99 6.41
N PHE A 84 8.23 1.76 6.22
CA PHE A 84 9.09 1.08 7.18
C PHE A 84 10.48 1.69 7.23
N LYS A 85 10.89 2.07 8.45
CA LYS A 85 12.26 2.40 8.83
C LYS A 85 12.95 3.37 7.85
N LEU A 86 12.23 4.38 7.33
CA LEU A 86 12.75 5.26 6.26
C LEU A 86 13.99 6.07 6.62
N ARG A 87 14.30 6.24 7.91
CA ARG A 87 15.59 6.81 8.36
C ARG A 87 16.82 6.03 7.85
N HIS A 88 16.64 4.77 7.44
CA HIS A 88 17.67 3.90 6.89
C HIS A 88 17.62 3.78 5.36
N LEU A 89 16.71 4.51 4.69
CA LEU A 89 16.60 4.50 3.24
C LEU A 89 17.82 5.19 2.61
N LYS A 90 18.65 4.44 1.89
CA LYS A 90 19.90 4.96 1.30
C LYS A 90 19.58 6.04 0.25
N GLY A 91 20.36 7.12 0.24
CA GLY A 91 20.16 8.27 -0.66
C GLY A 91 19.25 9.38 -0.11
N TYR A 92 18.68 9.20 1.09
CA TYR A 92 17.77 10.17 1.70
C TYR A 92 18.18 10.52 3.14
N ALA A 93 17.77 11.70 3.60
CA ALA A 93 17.92 12.19 4.97
C ALA A 93 16.55 12.34 5.63
N ILE A 94 15.88 11.22 5.93
CA ILE A 94 14.48 11.20 6.37
C ILE A 94 14.35 11.20 7.89
N GLN A 95 13.60 12.17 8.43
CA GLN A 95 12.97 12.07 9.74
C GLN A 95 11.56 11.47 9.58
N SER A 96 11.30 10.29 10.14
CA SER A 96 10.06 9.54 9.86
C SER A 96 8.78 10.32 10.19
N ARG A 97 8.78 11.09 11.29
CA ARG A 97 7.62 11.94 11.65
C ARG A 97 7.38 13.03 10.61
N GLN A 98 8.43 13.77 10.26
CA GLN A 98 8.34 14.83 9.25
C GLN A 98 7.91 14.29 7.88
N PHE A 99 8.42 13.13 7.47
CA PHE A 99 7.99 12.47 6.24
C PHE A 99 6.48 12.17 6.25
N ALA A 100 6.00 11.56 7.34
CA ALA A 100 4.58 11.25 7.50
C ALA A 100 3.72 12.53 7.49
N ASP A 101 4.14 13.59 8.18
CA ASP A 101 3.41 14.86 8.22
C ASP A 101 3.34 15.53 6.84
N VAL A 102 4.45 15.52 6.09
CA VAL A 102 4.48 16.03 4.72
C VAL A 102 3.53 15.24 3.82
N PHE A 103 3.59 13.90 3.84
CA PHE A 103 2.69 13.06 3.06
C PHE A 103 1.23 13.36 3.41
N ARG A 104 0.89 13.31 4.70
CA ARG A 104 -0.49 13.48 5.21
C ARG A 104 -1.06 14.86 4.88
N SER A 105 -0.24 15.91 4.92
CA SER A 105 -0.66 17.26 4.54
C SER A 105 -1.19 17.33 3.11
N ARG A 106 -0.62 16.53 2.19
CA ARG A 106 -1.03 16.44 0.78
C ARG A 106 -2.16 15.44 0.58
N PHE A 107 -2.09 14.30 1.27
CA PHE A 107 -3.13 13.28 1.26
C PHE A 107 -4.50 13.81 1.72
N LYS A 108 -4.54 14.87 2.56
CA LYS A 108 -5.78 15.52 2.99
C LYS A 108 -6.72 15.91 1.84
N LEU A 109 -6.20 16.22 0.65
CA LEU A 109 -7.00 16.53 -0.54
C LEU A 109 -7.75 15.31 -1.12
N PHE A 110 -7.28 14.11 -0.79
CA PHE A 110 -7.81 12.83 -1.25
C PHE A 110 -8.53 12.06 -0.14
N GLU A 111 -8.37 12.45 1.13
CA GLU A 111 -8.83 11.70 2.31
C GLU A 111 -10.32 11.32 2.24
N ASN A 112 -11.18 12.20 1.72
CA ASN A 112 -12.62 11.93 1.57
C ASN A 112 -12.98 10.87 0.52
N GLN A 113 -12.02 10.45 -0.32
CA GLN A 113 -12.20 9.41 -1.33
C GLN A 113 -11.92 8.01 -0.77
N TRP A 114 -11.40 7.91 0.46
CA TRP A 114 -10.98 6.66 1.07
C TRP A 114 -11.92 6.29 2.24
N SER A 115 -12.61 5.15 2.11
CA SER A 115 -13.59 4.72 3.12
C SER A 115 -12.92 4.33 4.43
N ASN A 116 -13.42 4.88 5.55
CA ASN A 116 -12.92 4.59 6.90
C ASN A 116 -11.40 4.81 7.09
N VAL A 117 -10.81 5.69 6.28
CA VAL A 117 -9.38 5.99 6.41
C VAL A 117 -9.10 6.80 7.67
N SER A 118 -7.93 6.58 8.24
CA SER A 118 -7.35 7.39 9.31
C SER A 118 -5.86 7.62 9.02
N VAL A 119 -5.38 8.80 9.44
CA VAL A 119 -3.96 9.16 9.43
C VAL A 119 -3.40 9.28 10.85
N LYS A 120 -4.17 8.94 11.88
CA LYS A 120 -3.80 9.05 13.31
C LYS A 120 -2.93 7.87 13.78
N PHE A 121 -2.00 7.44 12.94
CA PHE A 121 -1.08 6.34 13.21
C PHE A 121 0.36 6.85 13.43
N GLY A 122 1.22 5.97 13.94
CA GLY A 122 2.66 6.24 14.00
C GLY A 122 3.28 6.52 12.62
N PRO A 123 4.51 7.04 12.57
CA PRO A 123 5.13 7.49 11.31
C PRO A 123 5.48 6.36 10.33
N LEU A 124 5.29 5.09 10.72
CA LEU A 124 5.49 3.92 9.86
C LEU A 124 4.25 3.55 9.06
N THR A 125 3.11 4.20 9.31
CA THR A 125 1.84 4.00 8.60
C THR A 125 1.35 5.37 8.17
N LEU A 126 1.47 5.69 6.88
CA LEU A 126 1.13 7.02 6.37
C LEU A 126 -0.38 7.26 6.42
N MET A 127 -1.15 6.22 6.08
CA MET A 127 -2.60 6.12 6.20
C MET A 127 -2.99 4.64 6.30
N GLU A 128 -4.13 4.35 6.93
CA GLU A 128 -4.73 3.02 6.99
C GLU A 128 -6.25 3.16 7.08
N GLY A 129 -6.97 2.22 6.48
CA GLY A 129 -8.43 2.17 6.52
C GLY A 129 -8.94 0.79 6.16
N TRP A 130 -10.25 0.70 5.98
CA TRP A 130 -10.91 -0.54 5.60
C TRP A 130 -12.18 -0.27 4.79
N VAL A 131 -12.53 -1.23 3.92
CA VAL A 131 -13.84 -1.29 3.27
C VAL A 131 -14.61 -2.50 3.79
N LYS A 132 -15.94 -2.46 3.70
CA LYS A 132 -16.77 -3.61 4.08
C LYS A 132 -16.49 -4.76 3.11
N LEU A 133 -16.19 -5.94 3.64
CA LEU A 133 -16.05 -7.16 2.85
C LEU A 133 -17.43 -7.60 2.36
N ASN A 134 -17.58 -7.64 1.03
CA ASN A 134 -18.67 -8.36 0.38
C ASN A 134 -18.06 -9.46 -0.49
N GLN A 135 -18.29 -10.72 -0.14
CA GLN A 135 -17.68 -11.87 -0.85
C GLN A 135 -17.99 -11.87 -2.36
N SER A 136 -19.16 -11.38 -2.77
CA SER A 136 -19.54 -11.29 -4.18
C SER A 136 -18.75 -10.23 -4.95
N ASN A 137 -18.27 -9.17 -4.27
CA ASN A 137 -17.57 -8.03 -4.87
C ASN A 137 -16.10 -7.95 -4.46
N PHE A 138 -15.58 -8.89 -3.68
CA PHE A 138 -14.25 -8.83 -3.10
C PHE A 138 -13.15 -8.46 -4.10
N GLN A 139 -13.13 -9.13 -5.26
CA GLN A 139 -12.15 -8.86 -6.32
C GLN A 139 -12.27 -7.42 -6.86
N HIS A 140 -13.49 -6.92 -7.03
CA HIS A 140 -13.74 -5.55 -7.47
C HIS A 140 -13.29 -4.55 -6.40
N ASP A 141 -13.54 -4.82 -5.12
CA ASP A 141 -13.14 -3.94 -4.03
C ASP A 141 -11.61 -3.84 -3.92
N VAL A 142 -10.90 -4.97 -4.06
CA VAL A 142 -9.44 -5.02 -4.14
C VAL A 142 -8.92 -4.22 -5.35
N LEU A 143 -9.49 -4.43 -6.54
CA LEU A 143 -9.11 -3.71 -7.75
C LEU A 143 -9.35 -2.19 -7.60
N SER A 144 -10.48 -1.79 -7.01
CA SER A 144 -10.82 -0.39 -6.75
C SER A 144 -9.84 0.28 -5.78
N LEU A 145 -9.48 -0.40 -4.69
CA LEU A 145 -8.47 0.09 -3.74
C LEU A 145 -7.09 0.24 -4.40
N ALA A 146 -6.67 -0.73 -5.22
CA ALA A 146 -5.41 -0.67 -5.95
C ALA A 146 -5.38 0.50 -6.95
N ASN A 147 -6.46 0.70 -7.72
CA ASN A 147 -6.59 1.85 -8.63
C ASN A 147 -6.64 3.19 -7.88
N SER A 148 -7.31 3.24 -6.72
CA SER A 148 -7.30 4.42 -5.85
C SER A 148 -5.89 4.76 -5.40
N PHE A 149 -5.08 3.76 -5.02
CA PHE A 149 -3.68 3.97 -4.71
C PHE A 149 -2.88 4.49 -5.91
N LEU A 150 -3.05 3.92 -7.11
CA LEU A 150 -2.35 4.38 -8.32
C LEU A 150 -2.59 5.86 -8.62
N SER A 151 -3.78 6.38 -8.28
CA SER A 151 -4.11 7.80 -8.41
C SER A 151 -3.28 8.71 -7.50
N ILE A 152 -2.90 8.23 -6.30
CA ILE A 152 -2.15 9.01 -5.28
C ILE A 152 -0.69 8.57 -5.11
N ALA A 153 -0.22 7.55 -5.83
CA ALA A 153 1.14 7.02 -5.67
C ALA A 153 2.23 8.09 -5.84
N HIS A 154 1.97 9.10 -6.68
CA HIS A 154 2.84 10.27 -6.88
C HIS A 154 3.13 11.03 -5.58
N LEU A 155 2.23 11.02 -4.59
CA LEU A 155 2.43 11.65 -3.30
C LEU A 155 3.63 11.05 -2.55
N VAL A 156 3.91 9.75 -2.73
CA VAL A 156 5.07 9.09 -2.14
C VAL A 156 6.35 9.63 -2.77
N ASP A 157 6.41 9.64 -4.10
CA ASP A 157 7.56 10.11 -4.87
C ASP A 157 7.87 11.58 -4.56
N GLU A 158 6.86 12.44 -4.60
CA GLU A 158 7.05 13.86 -4.31
C GLU A 158 7.43 14.12 -2.85
N THR A 159 6.97 13.28 -1.92
CA THR A 159 7.39 13.37 -0.51
C THR A 159 8.86 12.97 -0.39
N LEU A 160 9.28 11.86 -1.01
CA LEU A 160 10.68 11.41 -1.02
C LEU A 160 11.62 12.47 -1.58
N LEU A 161 11.23 13.17 -2.65
CA LEU A 161 12.05 14.23 -3.26
C LEU A 161 12.45 15.34 -2.29
N LYS A 162 11.63 15.64 -1.28
CA LYS A 162 11.96 16.67 -0.26
C LYS A 162 13.05 16.26 0.72
N PHE A 163 13.37 14.98 0.79
CA PHE A 163 14.37 14.42 1.70
C PHE A 163 15.57 13.81 0.94
N LYS A 164 15.64 13.98 -0.37
CA LYS A 164 16.75 13.49 -1.18
C LYS A 164 18.02 14.25 -0.79
N LYS A 165 19.13 13.52 -0.64
CA LYS A 165 20.45 14.10 -0.38
C LYS A 165 21.03 14.75 -1.65
#